data_AF-A0A8S1NZS0-F1
#
_entry.id   AF-A0A8S1NZS0-F1
#
_cell.length_a   1.000
_cell.length_b   1.000
_cell.length_c   1.000
_cell.angle_alpha   90.00
_cell.angle_beta   90.00
_cell.angle_gamma   90.00
#
_symmetry.space_group_name_H-M   'P 1'
#
loop_
_entity.id
_entity.type
_entity.pdbx_description
1 polymer ?
#
loop_
_entity_poly.entity_id
_entity_poly.type
_entity_poly.pdbx_seq_one_letter_code
_entity_poly.pdbx_strand_id
1 'polypeptide(L)'
;MSNSLIKEPTKSDCQNQEQMQGLTGSKYLSINPTNLENIMNINGFEPKLQQEMVKPVIDSNIIQTIKTISDDEHQTINLDQINIQLTEIEQDMSNTNFNQILASLNIIFEKLSESINYNIENELPYQKHIVYQLRVSVLLSKVYKFMGDYRTSIHWLQRIRENYLVFDPNFAGKIMVELSKLYFLNFQIRESQEILHQALLHFEKIQWKAEIAKTLLLQARMCSWMNNFDLATKLSYGAISLLREAYINDETKLDQAYFILAECHYVSKKYDTAKEFLVKVLQLKLQTEQQENHPTFLETYNLLGLIHAQIYDLKTSYFYFCQAYKCININPIQKGQILNNLSVIQKFLGQLELAGRCQNVANEIYGKFLSENHYLFKRLVLNSIIESQQ
;
A
#
# COMPACT_ATOMS: atom_id res chain seq x y z
N MET A 1 -6.72 -29.67 -27.94
CA MET A 1 -5.68 -28.66 -28.25
C MET A 1 -5.78 -27.56 -27.21
N SER A 2 -4.97 -27.67 -26.15
CA SER A 2 -5.01 -26.83 -24.96
C SER A 2 -3.85 -25.83 -25.00
N ASN A 3 -4.15 -24.55 -25.21
CA ASN A 3 -3.18 -23.47 -25.06
C ASN A 3 -3.07 -23.10 -23.56
N SER A 4 -2.22 -23.82 -22.82
CA SER A 4 -1.78 -23.38 -21.50
C SER A 4 -0.63 -22.39 -21.69
N LEU A 5 -0.87 -21.11 -21.36
CA LEU A 5 0.13 -20.03 -21.39
C LEU A 5 1.05 -20.01 -20.17
N ILE A 6 0.95 -20.99 -19.27
CA ILE A 6 1.85 -21.12 -18.12
C ILE A 6 2.44 -22.54 -18.17
N LYS A 7 3.72 -22.65 -18.55
CA LYS A 7 4.47 -23.89 -18.40
C LYS A 7 4.72 -24.13 -16.92
N GLU A 8 4.27 -25.25 -16.39
CA GLU A 8 4.82 -25.78 -15.15
C GLU A 8 6.34 -25.92 -15.31
N PRO A 9 7.16 -25.53 -14.31
CA PRO A 9 8.60 -25.61 -14.43
C PRO A 9 9.03 -27.07 -14.66
N THR A 10 9.61 -27.33 -15.83
CA THR A 10 10.12 -28.65 -16.18
C THR A 10 11.41 -28.94 -15.44
N LYS A 11 11.66 -30.22 -15.12
CA LYS A 11 12.84 -30.71 -14.37
C LYS A 11 14.21 -30.24 -14.90
N SER A 12 14.31 -29.67 -16.09
CA SER A 12 15.55 -29.18 -16.70
C SER A 12 15.98 -27.77 -16.28
N ASP A 13 15.08 -26.95 -15.71
CA ASP A 13 15.41 -25.54 -15.40
C ASP A 13 16.11 -25.37 -14.04
N CYS A 14 16.33 -26.46 -13.30
CA CYS A 14 16.92 -26.46 -11.96
C CYS A 14 18.43 -26.79 -11.90
N GLN A 15 19.18 -26.71 -13.01
CA GLN A 15 20.61 -27.08 -13.03
C GLN A 15 21.60 -25.97 -13.38
N ASN A 16 21.20 -24.70 -13.44
CA ASN A 16 22.16 -23.60 -13.66
C ASN A 16 22.61 -22.97 -12.33
N GLN A 17 23.69 -23.52 -11.76
CA GLN A 17 24.39 -23.04 -10.55
C GLN A 17 25.32 -21.83 -10.77
N GLU A 18 25.33 -21.18 -11.94
CA GLU A 18 26.37 -20.18 -12.27
C GLU A 18 25.97 -18.69 -12.25
N GLN A 19 24.77 -18.31 -11.79
CA GLN A 19 24.38 -16.87 -11.71
C GLN A 19 24.47 -16.25 -10.31
N MET A 20 25.56 -16.51 -9.57
CA MET A 20 25.81 -15.95 -8.23
C MET A 20 26.97 -14.94 -8.15
N GLN A 21 27.28 -14.19 -9.22
CA GLN A 21 28.30 -13.12 -9.20
C GLN A 21 27.75 -11.68 -9.14
N GLY A 22 26.45 -11.47 -8.93
CA GLY A 22 25.86 -10.11 -8.89
C GLY A 22 25.86 -9.38 -7.54
N LEU A 23 26.56 -9.89 -6.51
CA LEU A 23 26.44 -9.39 -5.12
C LEU A 23 27.68 -8.63 -4.60
N THR A 24 28.39 -7.89 -5.46
CA THR A 24 29.49 -7.03 -5.02
C THR A 24 29.55 -5.70 -5.79
N GLY A 25 29.42 -4.59 -5.06
CA GLY A 25 30.14 -3.34 -5.35
C GLY A 25 29.51 -2.34 -6.34
N SER A 26 29.25 -1.14 -5.85
CA SER A 26 28.92 0.05 -6.64
C SER A 26 30.04 0.44 -7.62
N LYS A 27 29.66 0.96 -8.79
CA LYS A 27 30.23 2.12 -9.52
C LYS A 27 29.98 1.95 -11.02
N TYR A 28 29.04 2.70 -11.60
CA TYR A 28 29.25 3.34 -12.90
C TYR A 28 28.39 4.61 -12.98
N LEU A 29 29.10 5.74 -13.06
CA LEU A 29 28.60 7.06 -13.39
C LEU A 29 28.41 7.17 -14.91
N SER A 30 27.36 7.91 -15.28
CA SER A 30 27.26 8.87 -16.40
C SER A 30 27.80 8.48 -17.79
N ILE A 31 26.89 8.35 -18.76
CA ILE A 31 27.07 8.91 -20.12
C ILE A 31 25.71 9.41 -20.63
N ASN A 32 25.58 10.73 -20.81
CA ASN A 32 24.71 11.38 -21.79
C ASN A 32 25.48 11.40 -23.12
N PRO A 33 24.84 11.34 -24.32
CA PRO A 33 24.41 12.61 -24.92
C PRO A 33 23.21 12.57 -25.92
N THR A 34 22.50 13.71 -25.94
CA THR A 34 21.98 14.51 -27.08
C THR A 34 21.01 13.94 -28.13
N ASN A 35 19.94 14.74 -28.30
CA ASN A 35 19.25 15.14 -29.53
C ASN A 35 18.47 14.10 -30.34
N LEU A 36 17.15 14.22 -30.26
CA LEU A 36 16.26 14.12 -31.42
C LEU A 36 15.09 15.09 -31.24
N GLU A 37 15.27 16.28 -31.80
CA GLU A 37 14.18 17.20 -32.11
C GLU A 37 13.38 16.68 -33.30
N ASN A 38 12.06 16.81 -33.18
CA ASN A 38 11.05 16.97 -34.23
C ASN A 38 10.87 15.85 -35.28
N ILE A 39 9.71 15.19 -35.22
CA ILE A 39 8.71 15.22 -36.31
C ILE A 39 7.30 15.02 -35.71
N MET A 40 6.39 15.75 -36.34
CA MET A 40 5.02 16.09 -35.98
C MET A 40 4.01 14.92 -36.02
N ASN A 41 3.14 14.91 -35.01
CA ASN A 41 1.69 15.10 -35.11
C ASN A 41 0.89 14.25 -36.12
N ILE A 42 -0.08 13.44 -35.63
CA ILE A 42 -1.54 13.58 -35.86
C ILE A 42 -2.31 12.31 -35.41
N ASN A 43 -3.29 12.57 -34.52
CA ASN A 43 -4.56 11.85 -34.24
C ASN A 43 -4.63 10.58 -33.39
N GLY A 44 -5.21 10.76 -32.19
CA GLY A 44 -5.81 9.74 -31.34
C GLY A 44 -6.25 10.33 -29.99
N PHE A 45 -7.12 11.35 -30.01
CA PHE A 45 -7.65 12.03 -28.83
C PHE A 45 -8.59 11.13 -28.02
N GLU A 46 -8.31 10.94 -26.72
CA GLU A 46 -9.27 10.98 -25.60
C GLU A 46 -8.54 10.87 -24.22
N PRO A 47 -9.14 11.32 -23.10
CA PRO A 47 -8.80 12.63 -22.54
C PRO A 47 -7.87 12.60 -21.32
N LYS A 48 -7.09 13.68 -21.20
CA LYS A 48 -6.30 14.04 -20.03
C LYS A 48 -7.21 14.37 -18.84
N LEU A 49 -7.11 13.59 -17.77
CA LEU A 49 -7.58 13.98 -16.43
C LEU A 49 -6.72 15.14 -15.91
N GLN A 50 -7.04 16.36 -16.32
CA GLN A 50 -6.68 17.58 -15.61
C GLN A 50 -7.98 18.27 -15.16
N GLN A 51 -8.10 18.40 -13.84
CA GLN A 51 -8.96 19.35 -13.13
C GLN A 51 -10.48 19.25 -13.35
N GLU A 52 -11.14 18.37 -12.60
CA GLU A 52 -12.41 18.73 -11.95
C GLU A 52 -12.42 18.13 -10.54
N MET A 53 -11.72 18.81 -9.62
CA MET A 53 -12.32 18.95 -8.29
C MET A 53 -13.64 19.67 -8.55
N VAL A 54 -14.76 19.02 -8.26
CA VAL A 54 -16.03 19.72 -8.07
C VAL A 54 -15.73 20.82 -7.07
N LYS A 55 -15.75 22.08 -7.53
CA LYS A 55 -15.69 23.22 -6.62
C LYS A 55 -16.76 22.97 -5.56
N PRO A 56 -16.46 23.12 -4.26
CA PRO A 56 -17.54 23.15 -3.29
C PRO A 56 -18.54 24.20 -3.78
N VAL A 57 -19.82 23.82 -3.84
CA VAL A 57 -20.89 24.80 -4.00
C VAL A 57 -20.83 25.64 -2.73
N ILE A 58 -20.09 26.74 -2.81
CA ILE A 58 -20.14 27.82 -1.83
C ILE A 58 -21.52 28.44 -2.05
N ASP A 59 -22.36 28.37 -1.03
CA ASP A 59 -23.62 29.08 -0.98
C ASP A 59 -23.33 30.56 -1.29
N SER A 60 -23.85 31.05 -2.42
CA SER A 60 -23.48 32.33 -3.03
C SER A 60 -24.09 33.53 -2.29
N ASN A 61 -24.77 33.27 -1.16
CA ASN A 61 -25.46 34.28 -0.37
C ASN A 61 -24.56 34.99 0.66
N ILE A 62 -23.24 34.72 0.68
CA ILE A 62 -22.27 35.49 1.47
C ILE A 62 -21.23 36.14 0.55
N ILE A 63 -21.71 36.89 -0.45
CA ILE A 63 -20.90 37.95 -1.08
C ILE A 63 -21.37 39.27 -0.46
N GLN A 64 -20.87 39.58 0.73
CA GLN A 64 -20.87 40.94 1.23
C GLN A 64 -19.43 41.40 1.45
N THR A 65 -18.95 42.13 0.44
CA THR A 65 -18.04 43.27 0.55
C THR A 65 -16.69 43.01 1.22
N ILE A 66 -15.73 42.51 0.44
CA ILE A 66 -14.30 42.71 0.74
C ILE A 66 -14.02 44.22 0.60
N LYS A 67 -14.11 44.95 1.71
CA LYS A 67 -13.38 46.20 1.87
C LYS A 67 -11.93 45.82 2.15
N THR A 68 -11.03 46.37 1.34
CA THR A 68 -9.59 46.35 1.53
C THR A 68 -9.24 46.80 2.95
N ILE A 69 -8.88 45.86 3.81
CA ILE A 69 -8.25 46.12 5.11
C ILE A 69 -6.75 46.20 4.85
N SER A 70 -6.13 47.23 5.40
CA SER A 70 -4.72 47.58 5.25
C SER A 70 -3.80 46.46 5.75
N ASP A 71 -2.72 46.26 5.00
CA ASP A 71 -1.55 45.46 5.37
C ASP A 71 -0.88 46.07 6.61
N ASP A 72 -1.27 45.62 7.81
CA ASP A 72 -0.45 45.75 9.01
C ASP A 72 0.13 44.38 9.38
N GLU A 73 1.42 44.40 9.71
CA GLU A 73 2.37 43.29 9.76
C GLU A 73 2.04 42.20 10.80
N HIS A 74 1.14 41.29 10.44
CA HIS A 74 1.16 39.93 10.95
C HIS A 74 1.50 38.98 9.82
N GLN A 75 2.58 38.21 9.98
CA GLN A 75 3.09 37.27 8.98
C GLN A 75 1.99 36.28 8.57
N THR A 76 1.20 36.65 7.56
CA THR A 76 0.22 35.76 6.96
C THR A 76 0.99 34.59 6.39
N ILE A 77 0.77 33.40 6.92
CA ILE A 77 1.38 32.19 6.40
C ILE A 77 1.16 32.12 4.88
N ASN A 78 2.24 31.97 4.13
CA ASN A 78 2.16 31.79 2.69
C ASN A 78 1.67 30.37 2.37
N LEU A 79 0.35 30.26 2.20
CA LEU A 79 -0.35 29.02 1.92
C LEU A 79 0.07 28.36 0.59
N ASP A 80 0.52 29.13 -0.38
CA ASP A 80 0.96 28.59 -1.67
C ASP A 80 2.36 27.99 -1.54
N GLN A 81 3.23 28.59 -0.73
CA GLN A 81 4.52 28.00 -0.35
C GLN A 81 4.33 26.69 0.44
N ILE A 82 3.38 26.64 1.39
CA ILE A 82 3.03 25.39 2.07
C ILE A 82 2.58 24.33 1.07
N ASN A 83 1.72 24.69 0.11
CA ASN A 83 1.25 23.73 -0.89
C ASN A 83 2.38 23.15 -1.74
N ILE A 84 3.36 23.98 -2.12
CA ILE A 84 4.57 23.55 -2.84
C ILE A 84 5.35 22.56 -1.98
N GLN A 85 5.66 22.91 -0.73
CA GLN A 85 6.40 22.04 0.20
C GLN A 85 5.72 20.68 0.42
N LEU A 86 4.39 20.68 0.62
CA LEU A 86 3.64 19.42 0.78
C LEU A 86 3.66 18.56 -0.47
N THR A 87 3.64 19.18 -1.65
CA THR A 87 3.72 18.48 -2.94
C THR A 87 5.11 17.89 -3.17
N GLU A 88 6.17 18.61 -2.81
CA GLU A 88 7.55 18.12 -2.85
C GLU A 88 7.73 16.92 -1.91
N ILE A 89 7.22 17.00 -0.68
CA ILE A 89 7.24 15.88 0.29
C ILE A 89 6.50 14.65 -0.26
N GLU A 90 5.36 14.84 -0.92
CA GLU A 90 4.60 13.75 -1.53
C GLU A 90 5.35 13.07 -2.67
N GLN A 91 6.05 13.84 -3.50
CA GLN A 91 6.80 13.34 -4.64
C GLN A 91 8.09 12.63 -4.21
N ASP A 92 8.79 13.12 -3.20
CA ASP A 92 10.09 12.61 -2.78
C ASP A 92 10.04 11.62 -1.59
N MET A 93 8.84 11.23 -1.16
CA MET A 93 8.63 10.37 0.02
C MET A 93 9.42 9.04 -0.04
N SER A 94 9.80 8.57 -1.22
CA SER A 94 10.60 7.35 -1.42
C SER A 94 12.12 7.55 -1.27
N ASN A 95 12.64 8.78 -1.41
CA ASN A 95 14.09 9.03 -1.44
C ASN A 95 14.60 9.91 -0.30
N THR A 96 13.72 10.58 0.45
CA THR A 96 14.13 11.46 1.56
C THR A 96 14.29 10.72 2.90
N ASN A 97 15.07 11.31 3.81
CA ASN A 97 15.15 10.88 5.20
C ASN A 97 13.81 11.15 5.93
N PHE A 98 13.13 10.11 6.42
CA PHE A 98 11.85 10.23 7.12
C PHE A 98 11.89 11.19 8.31
N ASN A 99 13.01 11.29 9.03
CA ASN A 99 13.13 12.22 10.16
C ASN A 99 13.06 13.69 9.72
N GLN A 100 13.62 14.02 8.55
CA GLN A 100 13.55 15.37 7.98
C GLN A 100 12.14 15.69 7.48
N ILE A 101 11.47 14.72 6.86
CA ILE A 101 10.07 14.86 6.46
C ILE A 101 9.20 15.10 7.69
N LEU A 102 9.34 14.30 8.75
CA LEU A 102 8.57 14.45 9.98
C LEU A 102 8.79 15.83 10.62
N ALA A 103 10.04 16.29 10.73
CA ALA A 103 10.35 17.62 11.25
C ALA A 103 9.66 18.72 10.43
N SER A 104 9.72 18.63 9.10
CA SER A 104 9.09 19.60 8.19
C SER A 104 7.57 19.59 8.33
N LEU A 105 6.94 18.41 8.35
CA LEU A 105 5.49 18.27 8.48
C LEU A 105 4.99 18.78 9.84
N ASN A 106 5.71 18.52 10.94
CA ASN A 106 5.34 19.03 12.26
C ASN A 106 5.42 20.55 12.33
N ILE A 107 6.48 21.17 11.77
CA ILE A 107 6.61 22.63 11.69
C ILE A 107 5.45 23.23 10.88
N ILE A 108 5.10 22.63 9.73
CA ILE A 108 3.96 23.09 8.92
C ILE A 108 2.65 22.94 9.71
N PHE A 109 2.48 21.82 10.42
CA PHE A 109 1.29 21.57 11.23
C PHE A 109 1.10 22.61 12.34
N GLU A 110 2.16 22.93 13.09
CA GLU A 110 2.15 23.91 14.17
C GLU A 110 1.79 25.30 13.62
N LYS A 111 2.49 25.73 12.56
CA LYS A 111 2.20 27.00 11.87
C LYS A 111 0.74 27.09 11.41
N LEU A 112 0.20 26.04 10.78
CA LEU A 112 -1.20 26.01 10.38
C LEU A 112 -2.15 26.07 11.58
N SER A 113 -1.81 25.43 12.70
CA SER A 113 -2.61 25.45 13.92
C SER A 113 -2.69 26.85 14.52
N GLU A 114 -1.55 27.54 14.63
CA GLU A 114 -1.47 28.92 15.10
C GLU A 114 -2.29 29.86 14.21
N SER A 115 -2.15 29.72 12.89
CA SER A 115 -2.89 30.56 11.94
C SER A 115 -4.38 30.28 11.91
N ILE A 116 -4.82 29.04 12.15
CA ILE A 116 -6.25 28.73 12.29
C ILE A 116 -6.81 29.40 13.55
N ASN A 117 -6.12 29.27 14.69
CA ASN A 117 -6.56 29.90 15.94
C ASN A 117 -6.65 31.42 15.81
N TYR A 118 -5.61 32.04 15.24
CA TYR A 118 -5.60 33.48 14.96
C TYR A 118 -6.77 33.90 14.07
N ASN A 119 -7.02 33.19 12.97
CA ASN A 119 -8.12 33.53 12.06
C ASN A 119 -9.49 33.31 12.73
N ILE A 120 -9.65 32.32 13.61
CA ILE A 120 -10.87 32.13 14.39
C ILE A 120 -11.10 33.31 15.34
N GLU A 121 -10.07 33.70 16.09
CA GLU A 121 -10.14 34.81 17.07
C GLU A 121 -10.45 36.17 16.41
N ASN A 122 -10.01 36.35 15.16
CA ASN A 122 -10.18 37.59 14.41
C ASN A 122 -11.29 37.53 13.33
N GLU A 123 -12.13 36.48 13.34
CA GLU A 123 -13.22 36.26 12.37
C GLU A 123 -12.77 36.29 10.89
N LEU A 124 -11.51 35.88 10.63
CA LEU A 124 -10.94 35.80 9.29
C LEU A 124 -11.20 34.42 8.65
N PRO A 125 -11.21 34.31 7.31
CA PRO A 125 -11.36 33.01 6.63
C PRO A 125 -10.23 32.03 6.97
N TYR A 126 -10.56 30.81 7.42
CA TYR A 126 -9.57 29.79 7.81
C TYR A 126 -9.76 28.42 7.13
N GLN A 127 -10.72 28.28 6.22
CA GLN A 127 -11.10 27.00 5.62
C GLN A 127 -9.94 26.38 4.81
N LYS A 128 -9.18 27.18 4.06
CA LYS A 128 -8.01 26.71 3.30
C LYS A 128 -6.89 26.20 4.23
N HIS A 129 -6.75 26.78 5.42
CA HIS A 129 -5.77 26.35 6.42
C HIS A 129 -6.12 24.98 6.98
N ILE A 130 -7.41 24.73 7.28
CA ILE A 130 -7.90 23.42 7.71
C ILE A 130 -7.61 22.35 6.64
N VAL A 131 -7.87 22.64 5.36
CA VAL A 131 -7.59 21.68 4.27
C VAL A 131 -6.11 21.27 4.25
N TYR A 132 -5.19 22.21 4.41
CA TYR A 132 -3.77 21.86 4.49
C TYR A 132 -3.40 21.12 5.77
N GLN A 133 -4.01 21.47 6.90
CA GLN A 133 -3.77 20.77 8.16
C GLN A 133 -4.23 19.30 8.10
N LEU A 134 -5.35 19.04 7.42
CA LEU A 134 -5.82 17.68 7.10
C LEU A 134 -4.85 16.95 6.18
N ARG A 135 -4.35 17.61 5.11
CA ARG A 135 -3.34 17.02 4.21
C ARG A 135 -2.07 16.65 4.98
N VAL A 136 -1.57 17.54 5.84
CA VAL A 136 -0.40 17.28 6.70
C VAL A 136 -0.65 16.08 7.62
N SER A 137 -1.83 15.99 8.24
CA SER A 137 -2.19 14.87 9.12
C SER A 137 -2.19 13.53 8.37
N VAL A 138 -2.71 13.50 7.14
CA VAL A 138 -2.66 12.31 6.26
C VAL A 138 -1.22 11.97 5.88
N LEU A 139 -0.37 12.96 5.60
CA LEU A 139 1.04 12.72 5.27
C LEU A 139 1.84 12.21 6.46
N LEU A 140 1.65 12.78 7.64
CA LEU A 140 2.25 12.28 8.89
C LEU A 140 1.86 10.82 9.12
N SER A 141 0.56 10.50 8.99
CA SER A 141 0.09 9.11 9.07
C SER A 141 0.80 8.19 8.07
N LYS A 142 0.96 8.60 6.81
CA LYS A 142 1.68 7.81 5.79
C LYS A 142 3.14 7.59 6.15
N VAL A 143 3.86 8.61 6.61
CA VAL A 143 5.27 8.50 6.99
C VAL A 143 5.45 7.55 8.17
N TYR A 144 4.64 7.69 9.23
CA TYR A 144 4.67 6.76 10.36
C TYR A 144 4.31 5.32 9.94
N LYS A 145 3.37 5.14 9.00
CA LYS A 145 3.06 3.83 8.41
C LYS A 145 4.28 3.22 7.72
N PHE A 146 5.04 4.00 6.95
CA PHE A 146 6.27 3.53 6.29
C PHE A 146 7.37 3.16 7.29
N MET A 147 7.45 3.86 8.42
CA MET A 147 8.37 3.55 9.52
C MET A 147 7.90 2.35 10.38
N GLY A 148 6.69 1.82 10.14
CA GLY A 148 6.12 0.73 10.94
C GLY A 148 5.54 1.16 12.28
N ASP A 149 5.48 2.47 12.58
CA ASP A 149 4.81 3.00 13.77
C ASP A 149 3.31 3.17 13.49
N TYR A 150 2.59 2.04 13.47
CA TYR A 150 1.16 2.03 13.20
C TYR A 150 0.35 2.75 14.28
N ARG A 151 0.82 2.79 15.53
CA ARG A 151 0.10 3.44 16.63
C ARG A 151 0.07 4.95 16.42
N THR A 152 1.20 5.57 16.12
CA THR A 152 1.25 7.01 15.82
C THR A 152 0.55 7.32 14.50
N SER A 153 0.65 6.43 13.52
CA SER A 153 -0.08 6.55 12.25
C SER A 153 -1.61 6.55 12.45
N ILE A 154 -2.13 5.68 13.33
CA ILE A 154 -3.54 5.61 13.74
C ILE A 154 -3.95 6.93 14.42
N HIS A 155 -3.13 7.40 15.37
CA HIS A 155 -3.40 8.63 16.11
C HIS A 155 -3.66 9.83 15.17
N TRP A 156 -2.84 10.00 14.12
CA TRP A 156 -3.02 11.10 13.17
C TRP A 156 -4.34 11.03 12.38
N LEU A 157 -4.79 9.84 11.95
CA LEU A 157 -6.07 9.71 11.26
C LEU A 157 -7.27 9.77 12.21
N GLN A 158 -7.13 9.27 13.44
CA GLN A 158 -8.16 9.45 14.48
C GLN A 158 -8.36 10.92 14.81
N ARG A 159 -7.26 11.68 14.96
CA ARG A 159 -7.30 13.12 15.20
C ARG A 159 -8.13 13.86 14.14
N ILE A 160 -8.04 13.47 12.87
CA ILE A 160 -8.88 14.04 11.81
C ILE A 160 -10.37 13.79 12.10
N ARG A 161 -10.73 12.59 12.54
CA ARG A 161 -12.13 12.21 12.79
C ARG A 161 -12.70 12.84 14.05
N GLU A 162 -11.88 13.00 15.08
CA GLU A 162 -12.28 13.54 16.37
C GLU A 162 -12.39 15.06 16.34
N ASN A 163 -11.52 15.74 15.58
CA ASN A 163 -11.44 17.20 15.59
C ASN A 163 -12.15 17.87 14.41
N TYR A 164 -12.50 17.15 13.35
CA TYR A 164 -13.10 17.74 12.15
C TYR A 164 -14.34 16.99 11.69
N LEU A 165 -15.38 17.76 11.38
CA LEU A 165 -16.58 17.25 10.71
C LEU A 165 -16.37 17.26 9.19
N VAL A 166 -15.99 16.11 8.64
CA VAL A 166 -15.79 15.94 7.20
C VAL A 166 -17.13 15.63 6.52
N PHE A 167 -17.67 16.60 5.79
CA PHE A 167 -18.94 16.45 5.07
C PHE A 167 -18.83 15.67 3.76
N ASP A 168 -17.66 15.66 3.11
CA ASP A 168 -17.46 14.87 1.90
C ASP A 168 -17.44 13.37 2.23
N PRO A 169 -18.48 12.60 1.85
CA PRO A 169 -18.55 11.18 2.16
C PRO A 169 -17.42 10.39 1.50
N ASN A 170 -16.92 10.81 0.34
CA ASN A 170 -15.80 10.16 -0.33
C ASN A 170 -14.52 10.28 0.51
N PHE A 171 -14.15 11.51 0.88
CA PHE A 171 -12.97 11.74 1.70
C PHE A 171 -13.08 11.08 3.08
N ALA A 172 -14.24 11.18 3.75
CA ALA A 172 -14.50 10.51 5.02
C ALA A 172 -14.34 8.98 4.91
N GLY A 173 -14.95 8.37 3.89
CA GLY A 173 -14.84 6.94 3.63
C GLY A 173 -13.39 6.50 3.37
N LYS A 174 -12.62 7.27 2.61
CA LYS A 174 -11.20 6.97 2.34
C LYS A 174 -10.32 7.05 3.59
N ILE A 175 -10.54 8.04 4.46
CA ILE A 175 -9.85 8.13 5.75
C ILE A 175 -10.15 6.88 6.58
N MET A 176 -11.42 6.47 6.64
CA MET A 176 -11.82 5.28 7.39
C MET A 176 -11.20 4.00 6.82
N VAL A 177 -11.16 3.85 5.50
CA VAL A 177 -10.48 2.71 4.86
C VAL A 177 -8.99 2.66 5.23
N GLU A 178 -8.28 3.78 5.16
CA GLU A 178 -6.86 3.82 5.56
C GLU A 178 -6.67 3.56 7.05
N LEU A 179 -7.53 4.13 7.91
CA LEU A 179 -7.50 3.89 9.35
C LEU A 179 -7.76 2.41 9.69
N SER A 180 -8.71 1.75 9.01
CA SER A 180 -8.94 0.32 9.16
C SER A 180 -7.70 -0.51 8.79
N LYS A 181 -7.04 -0.19 7.67
CA LYS A 181 -5.80 -0.90 7.27
C LYS A 181 -4.74 -0.78 8.36
N LEU A 182 -4.60 0.40 8.98
CA LEU A 182 -3.66 0.59 10.08
C LEU A 182 -4.05 -0.20 11.33
N TYR A 183 -5.33 -0.20 11.72
CA TYR A 183 -5.80 -1.03 12.82
C TYR A 183 -5.51 -2.51 12.58
N PHE A 184 -5.74 -3.01 11.37
CA PHE A 184 -5.42 -4.38 10.99
C PHE A 184 -3.90 -4.66 11.09
N LEU A 185 -3.06 -3.77 10.56
CA LEU A 185 -1.60 -3.89 10.69
C LEU A 185 -1.12 -3.83 12.15
N ASN A 186 -1.87 -3.15 13.01
CA ASN A 186 -1.67 -3.10 14.46
C ASN A 186 -2.36 -4.24 15.23
N PHE A 187 -2.86 -5.27 14.53
CA PHE A 187 -3.59 -6.44 15.08
C PHE A 187 -4.90 -6.13 15.84
N GLN A 188 -5.44 -4.93 15.67
CA GLN A 188 -6.72 -4.50 16.20
C GLN A 188 -7.83 -4.84 15.20
N ILE A 189 -8.08 -6.14 15.02
CA ILE A 189 -8.94 -6.67 13.95
C ILE A 189 -10.41 -6.24 14.15
N ARG A 190 -10.90 -6.18 15.40
CA ARG A 190 -12.28 -5.78 15.70
C ARG A 190 -12.52 -4.31 15.37
N GLU A 191 -11.62 -3.44 15.82
CA GLU A 191 -11.66 -2.01 15.53
C GLU A 191 -11.56 -1.75 14.03
N SER A 192 -10.68 -2.48 13.32
CA SER A 192 -10.62 -2.43 11.86
C SER A 192 -11.97 -2.74 11.20
N GLN A 193 -12.67 -3.78 11.66
CA GLN A 193 -13.98 -4.18 11.14
C GLN A 193 -15.05 -3.10 11.37
N GLU A 194 -15.10 -2.52 12.56
CA GLU A 194 -16.03 -1.44 12.91
C GLU A 194 -15.82 -0.20 12.03
N ILE A 195 -14.56 0.19 11.83
CA ILE A 195 -14.22 1.32 10.96
C ILE A 195 -14.58 1.05 9.50
N LEU A 196 -14.37 -0.18 8.98
CA LEU A 196 -14.80 -0.52 7.62
C LEU A 196 -16.32 -0.45 7.45
N HIS A 197 -17.08 -0.85 8.47
CA HIS A 197 -18.53 -0.73 8.42
C HIS A 197 -18.95 0.75 8.32
N GLN A 198 -18.29 1.65 9.07
CA GLN A 198 -18.52 3.09 8.94
C GLN A 198 -18.13 3.63 7.55
N ALA A 199 -17.01 3.18 6.99
CA ALA A 199 -16.58 3.55 5.63
C ALA A 199 -17.63 3.15 4.58
N LEU A 200 -18.20 1.95 4.72
CA LEU A 200 -19.23 1.42 3.83
C LEU A 200 -20.46 2.33 3.82
N LEU A 201 -20.94 2.78 4.98
CA LEU A 201 -22.07 3.71 5.09
C LEU A 201 -21.83 5.02 4.34
N HIS A 202 -20.59 5.52 4.29
CA HIS A 202 -20.26 6.71 3.51
C HIS A 202 -20.29 6.44 2.01
N PHE A 203 -19.74 5.31 1.54
CA PHE A 203 -19.74 4.98 0.12
C PHE A 203 -21.12 4.58 -0.42
N GLU A 204 -21.99 4.01 0.42
CA GLU A 204 -23.39 3.71 0.08
C GLU A 204 -24.20 4.99 -0.14
N LYS A 205 -23.97 6.06 0.63
CA LYS A 205 -24.65 7.36 0.44
C LYS A 205 -24.44 7.94 -0.95
N ILE A 206 -23.26 7.72 -1.54
CA ILE A 206 -22.91 8.17 -2.89
C ILE A 206 -23.02 7.07 -3.95
N GLN A 207 -23.50 5.88 -3.57
CA GLN A 207 -23.68 4.71 -4.44
C GLN A 207 -22.44 4.34 -5.26
N TRP A 208 -21.24 4.53 -4.71
CA TRP A 208 -20.01 4.35 -5.47
C TRP A 208 -19.55 2.90 -5.47
N LYS A 209 -20.10 2.11 -6.41
CA LYS A 209 -19.95 0.64 -6.49
C LYS A 209 -18.50 0.15 -6.34
N ALA A 210 -17.54 0.81 -6.98
CA ALA A 210 -16.13 0.41 -6.90
C ALA A 210 -15.56 0.52 -5.48
N GLU A 211 -15.86 1.61 -4.75
CA GLU A 211 -15.37 1.81 -3.38
C GLU A 211 -16.14 0.95 -2.36
N ILE A 212 -17.44 0.73 -2.59
CA ILE A 212 -18.23 -0.27 -1.85
C ILE A 212 -17.57 -1.64 -1.97
N ALA A 213 -17.26 -2.09 -3.19
CA ALA A 213 -16.65 -3.39 -3.43
C ALA A 213 -15.26 -3.51 -2.79
N LYS A 214 -14.39 -2.50 -2.91
CA LYS A 214 -13.09 -2.49 -2.23
C LYS A 214 -13.23 -2.59 -0.71
N THR A 215 -14.21 -1.91 -0.14
CA THR A 215 -14.49 -1.95 1.30
C THR A 215 -14.97 -3.34 1.73
N LEU A 216 -15.86 -3.97 0.96
CA LEU A 216 -16.32 -5.35 1.18
C LEU A 216 -15.16 -6.36 1.10
N LEU A 217 -14.21 -6.18 0.19
CA LEU A 217 -13.01 -7.04 0.11
C LEU A 217 -12.13 -6.92 1.36
N LEU A 218 -11.94 -5.72 1.90
CA LEU A 218 -11.21 -5.54 3.15
C LEU A 218 -11.96 -6.18 4.33
N GLN A 219 -13.29 -6.07 4.37
CA GLN A 219 -14.11 -6.77 5.37
C GLN A 219 -14.01 -8.29 5.23
N ALA A 220 -13.99 -8.82 4.00
CA ALA A 220 -13.79 -10.25 3.73
C ALA A 220 -12.46 -10.73 4.33
N ARG A 221 -11.38 -9.98 4.10
CA ARG A 221 -10.07 -10.23 4.72
C ARG A 221 -10.20 -10.27 6.24
N MET A 222 -10.78 -9.24 6.88
CA MET A 222 -10.95 -9.23 8.35
C MET A 222 -11.73 -10.45 8.85
N CYS A 223 -12.84 -10.80 8.19
CA CYS A 223 -13.66 -11.96 8.54
C CYS A 223 -12.85 -13.27 8.47
N SER A 224 -12.00 -13.42 7.46
CA SER A 224 -11.14 -14.59 7.33
C SER A 224 -10.14 -14.70 8.48
N TRP A 225 -9.54 -13.59 8.91
CA TRP A 225 -8.63 -13.57 10.06
C TRP A 225 -9.34 -13.83 11.40
N MET A 226 -10.66 -13.63 11.45
CA MET A 226 -11.52 -14.00 12.59
C MET A 226 -12.12 -15.42 12.47
N ASN A 227 -11.66 -16.23 11.50
CA ASN A 227 -12.20 -17.56 11.18
C ASN A 227 -13.66 -17.60 10.73
N ASN A 228 -14.24 -16.47 10.29
CA ASN A 228 -15.57 -16.41 9.68
C ASN A 228 -15.48 -16.57 8.16
N PHE A 229 -15.07 -17.76 7.72
CA PHE A 229 -14.74 -18.05 6.32
C PHE A 229 -15.93 -17.99 5.37
N ASP A 230 -17.13 -18.35 5.85
CA ASP A 230 -18.34 -18.31 5.03
C ASP A 230 -18.73 -16.87 4.70
N LEU A 231 -18.69 -15.97 5.70
CA LEU A 231 -18.92 -14.55 5.47
C LEU A 231 -17.83 -13.93 4.60
N ALA A 232 -16.57 -14.28 4.83
CA ALA A 232 -15.46 -13.81 4.01
C ALA A 232 -15.67 -14.16 2.52
N THR A 233 -16.02 -15.41 2.24
CA THR A 233 -16.28 -15.89 0.87
C THR A 233 -17.47 -15.15 0.24
N LYS A 234 -18.58 -14.99 0.98
CA LYS A 234 -19.77 -14.26 0.50
C LYS A 234 -19.45 -12.80 0.17
N LEU A 235 -18.72 -12.11 1.05
CA LEU A 235 -18.30 -10.73 0.84
C LEU A 235 -17.39 -10.59 -0.38
N SER A 236 -16.43 -11.50 -0.56
CA SER A 236 -15.54 -11.50 -1.73
C SER A 236 -16.32 -11.68 -3.05
N TYR A 237 -17.26 -12.62 -3.13
CA TYR A 237 -18.06 -12.79 -4.35
C TYR A 237 -19.00 -11.61 -4.60
N GLY A 238 -19.63 -11.06 -3.55
CA GLY A 238 -20.45 -9.85 -3.66
C GLY A 238 -19.65 -8.66 -4.20
N ALA A 239 -18.43 -8.47 -3.70
CA ALA A 239 -17.52 -7.44 -4.19
C ALA A 239 -17.09 -7.66 -5.64
N ILE A 240 -16.78 -8.90 -6.05
CA ILE A 240 -16.46 -9.22 -7.45
C ILE A 240 -17.64 -8.89 -8.37
N SER A 241 -18.87 -9.17 -7.95
CA SER A 241 -20.08 -8.81 -8.72
C SER A 241 -20.18 -7.29 -8.90
N LEU A 242 -20.02 -6.53 -7.82
CA LEU A 242 -20.04 -5.06 -7.87
C LEU A 242 -18.92 -4.47 -8.73
N LEU A 243 -17.72 -5.05 -8.69
CA LEU A 243 -16.62 -4.60 -9.54
C LEU A 243 -16.89 -4.86 -11.02
N ARG A 244 -17.51 -5.99 -11.37
CA ARG A 244 -17.93 -6.27 -12.75
C ARG A 244 -18.97 -5.28 -13.25
N GLU A 245 -19.88 -4.85 -12.38
CA GLU A 245 -20.84 -3.81 -12.71
C GLU A 245 -20.18 -2.42 -12.81
N ALA A 246 -19.17 -2.14 -11.99
CA ALA A 246 -18.47 -0.86 -11.99
C ALA A 246 -17.50 -0.70 -13.17
N TYR A 247 -16.86 -1.80 -13.60
CA TYR A 247 -15.85 -1.85 -14.64
C TYR A 247 -16.32 -2.74 -15.78
N ILE A 248 -17.26 -2.23 -16.56
CA ILE A 248 -17.85 -2.94 -17.70
C ILE A 248 -16.74 -3.29 -18.69
N ASN A 249 -16.62 -4.58 -19.03
CA ASN A 249 -15.66 -5.14 -19.98
C ASN A 249 -14.16 -4.99 -19.60
N ASP A 250 -13.84 -4.67 -18.34
CA ASP A 250 -12.46 -4.60 -17.88
C ASP A 250 -12.21 -5.58 -16.72
N GLU A 251 -11.92 -6.84 -17.07
CA GLU A 251 -11.60 -7.87 -16.08
C GLU A 251 -10.24 -7.63 -15.39
N THR A 252 -9.37 -6.78 -15.94
CA THR A 252 -8.06 -6.50 -15.33
C THR A 252 -8.20 -5.82 -13.97
N LYS A 253 -9.34 -5.16 -13.71
CA LYS A 253 -9.68 -4.55 -12.42
C LYS A 253 -10.12 -5.54 -11.33
N LEU A 254 -10.17 -6.84 -11.64
CA LEU A 254 -10.59 -7.88 -10.69
C LEU A 254 -9.42 -8.59 -10.00
N ASP A 255 -8.17 -8.29 -10.37
CA ASP A 255 -6.98 -8.98 -9.87
C ASP A 255 -6.87 -8.92 -8.33
N GLN A 256 -7.08 -7.75 -7.73
CA GLN A 256 -7.05 -7.57 -6.28
C GLN A 256 -8.18 -8.33 -5.58
N ALA A 257 -9.35 -8.43 -6.22
CA ALA A 257 -10.49 -9.15 -5.66
C ALA A 257 -10.25 -10.66 -5.63
N TYR A 258 -9.71 -11.22 -6.72
CA TYR A 258 -9.29 -12.62 -6.75
C TYR A 258 -8.12 -12.90 -5.82
N PHE A 259 -7.18 -11.97 -5.67
CA PHE A 259 -6.10 -12.11 -4.71
C PHE A 259 -6.61 -12.22 -3.27
N ILE A 260 -7.55 -11.35 -2.87
CA ILE A 260 -8.15 -11.39 -1.53
C ILE A 260 -8.97 -12.68 -1.33
N LEU A 261 -9.71 -13.12 -2.34
CA LEU A 261 -10.42 -14.40 -2.29
C LEU A 261 -9.46 -15.57 -2.10
N ALA A 262 -8.33 -15.58 -2.83
CA ALA A 262 -7.28 -16.57 -2.66
C ALA A 262 -6.67 -16.54 -1.25
N GLU A 263 -6.42 -15.36 -0.70
CA GLU A 263 -5.93 -15.18 0.67
C GLU A 263 -6.92 -15.75 1.69
N CYS A 264 -8.22 -15.48 1.53
CA CYS A 264 -9.26 -16.06 2.39
C CYS A 264 -9.24 -17.60 2.32
N HIS A 265 -9.10 -18.16 1.12
CA HIS A 265 -8.96 -19.61 0.96
C HIS A 265 -7.69 -20.16 1.59
N TYR A 266 -6.55 -19.47 1.45
CA TYR A 266 -5.29 -19.83 2.11
C TYR A 266 -5.42 -19.88 3.63
N VAL A 267 -6.00 -18.85 4.25
CA VAL A 267 -6.20 -18.81 5.72
C VAL A 267 -7.17 -19.93 6.15
N SER A 268 -8.17 -20.26 5.34
CA SER A 268 -9.06 -21.41 5.57
C SER A 268 -8.43 -22.78 5.26
N LYS A 269 -7.13 -22.83 4.93
CA LYS A 269 -6.36 -24.03 4.55
C LYS A 269 -6.85 -24.75 3.29
N LYS A 270 -7.63 -24.08 2.44
CA LYS A 270 -8.09 -24.57 1.13
C LYS A 270 -7.06 -24.23 0.06
N TYR A 271 -5.89 -24.86 0.14
CA TYR A 271 -4.72 -24.50 -0.65
C TYR A 271 -4.89 -24.68 -2.16
N ASP A 272 -5.62 -25.70 -2.60
CA ASP A 272 -5.87 -25.91 -4.04
C ASP A 272 -6.72 -24.78 -4.64
N THR A 273 -7.83 -24.45 -3.99
CA THR A 273 -8.68 -23.31 -4.39
C THR A 273 -7.92 -21.98 -4.33
N ALA A 274 -7.06 -21.77 -3.33
CA ALA A 274 -6.23 -20.58 -3.25
C ALA A 274 -5.26 -20.47 -4.45
N LYS A 275 -4.62 -21.58 -4.85
CA LYS A 275 -3.75 -21.62 -6.04
C LYS A 275 -4.52 -21.28 -7.31
N GLU A 276 -5.70 -21.86 -7.52
CA GLU A 276 -6.53 -21.59 -8.71
C GLU A 276 -6.81 -20.09 -8.88
N PHE A 277 -7.20 -19.42 -7.80
CA PHE A 277 -7.43 -17.98 -7.85
C PHE A 277 -6.13 -17.18 -8.05
N LEU A 278 -4.99 -17.59 -7.47
CA LEU A 278 -3.71 -16.91 -7.71
C LEU A 278 -3.23 -17.06 -9.15
N VAL A 279 -3.44 -18.22 -9.77
CA VAL A 279 -3.18 -18.40 -11.21
C VAL A 279 -4.02 -17.43 -12.03
N LYS A 280 -5.29 -17.25 -11.67
CA LYS A 280 -6.14 -16.23 -12.31
C LYS A 280 -5.61 -14.80 -12.11
N VAL A 281 -5.11 -14.48 -10.92
CA VAL A 281 -4.47 -13.17 -10.65
C VAL A 281 -3.25 -12.96 -11.54
N LEU A 282 -2.38 -13.98 -11.67
CA LEU A 282 -1.20 -13.90 -12.55
C LEU A 282 -1.62 -13.65 -14.01
N GLN A 283 -2.62 -14.37 -14.52
CA GLN A 283 -3.13 -14.19 -15.86
C GLN A 283 -3.64 -12.75 -16.11
N LEU A 284 -4.40 -12.19 -15.16
CA LEU A 284 -4.89 -10.80 -15.26
C LEU A 284 -3.74 -9.79 -15.21
N LYS A 285 -2.78 -9.96 -14.30
CA LYS A 285 -1.62 -9.07 -14.19
C LYS A 285 -0.72 -9.13 -15.42
N LEU A 286 -0.57 -10.29 -16.06
CA LEU A 286 0.18 -10.44 -17.30
C LEU A 286 -0.48 -9.75 -18.50
N GLN A 287 -1.80 -9.51 -18.47
CA GLN A 287 -2.48 -8.72 -19.50
C GLN A 287 -2.14 -7.23 -19.41
N THR A 288 -1.88 -6.73 -18.20
CA THR A 288 -1.55 -5.32 -17.95
C THR A 288 -0.04 -5.06 -17.90
N GLU A 289 0.71 -6.00 -17.35
CA GLU A 289 2.14 -5.89 -17.08
C GLU A 289 2.89 -6.91 -17.94
N GLN A 290 3.76 -6.43 -18.82
CA GLN A 290 4.48 -7.31 -19.75
C GLN A 290 5.70 -7.98 -19.10
N GLN A 291 6.13 -7.51 -17.92
CA GLN A 291 7.34 -7.99 -17.24
C GLN A 291 6.99 -8.73 -15.95
N GLU A 292 7.35 -10.00 -15.86
CA GLU A 292 7.06 -10.87 -14.71
C GLU A 292 7.76 -10.45 -13.40
N ASN A 293 8.75 -9.56 -13.46
CA ASN A 293 9.42 -8.99 -12.30
C ASN A 293 8.82 -7.65 -11.85
N HIS A 294 7.67 -7.25 -12.39
CA HIS A 294 7.01 -6.02 -11.99
C HIS A 294 6.55 -6.08 -10.51
N PRO A 295 6.64 -4.99 -9.72
CA PRO A 295 6.31 -5.01 -8.29
C PRO A 295 4.88 -5.47 -7.96
N THR A 296 3.95 -5.37 -8.91
CA THR A 296 2.58 -5.86 -8.74
C THR A 296 2.50 -7.37 -8.53
N PHE A 297 3.48 -8.15 -9.00
CA PHE A 297 3.50 -9.62 -8.82
C PHE A 297 3.98 -10.08 -7.44
N LEU A 298 4.63 -9.21 -6.67
CA LEU A 298 5.33 -9.56 -5.42
C LEU A 298 4.42 -10.32 -4.43
N GLU A 299 3.23 -9.80 -4.15
CA GLU A 299 2.32 -10.41 -3.18
C GLU A 299 1.78 -11.76 -3.67
N THR A 300 1.52 -11.86 -4.98
CA THR A 300 0.99 -13.08 -5.61
C THR A 300 2.02 -14.20 -5.57
N TYR A 301 3.28 -13.93 -5.93
CA TYR A 301 4.36 -14.91 -5.83
C TYR A 301 4.67 -15.27 -4.37
N ASN A 302 4.67 -14.31 -3.46
CA ASN A 302 4.88 -14.61 -2.05
C ASN A 302 3.81 -15.56 -1.51
N LEU A 303 2.53 -15.33 -1.82
CA LEU A 303 1.45 -16.21 -1.36
C LEU A 303 1.50 -17.59 -2.01
N LEU A 304 1.85 -17.69 -3.29
CA LEU A 304 2.12 -18.99 -3.93
C LEU A 304 3.28 -19.73 -3.24
N GLY A 305 4.37 -19.03 -2.92
CA GLY A 305 5.50 -19.59 -2.17
C GLY A 305 5.06 -20.14 -0.81
N LEU A 306 4.23 -19.40 -0.08
CA LEU A 306 3.66 -19.84 1.20
C LEU A 306 2.75 -21.06 1.04
N ILE A 307 1.88 -21.09 0.03
CA ILE A 307 0.99 -22.24 -0.22
C ILE A 307 1.81 -23.50 -0.50
N HIS A 308 2.79 -23.43 -1.39
CA HIS A 308 3.65 -24.58 -1.70
C HIS A 308 4.45 -25.06 -0.49
N ALA A 309 4.88 -24.13 0.40
CA ALA A 309 5.51 -24.49 1.66
C ALA A 309 4.56 -25.30 2.57
N GLN A 310 3.29 -24.90 2.66
CA GLN A 310 2.30 -25.58 3.51
C GLN A 310 1.97 -27.00 3.05
N ILE A 311 2.11 -27.29 1.76
CA ILE A 311 1.92 -28.63 1.19
C ILE A 311 3.25 -29.40 1.02
N TYR A 312 4.34 -28.92 1.65
CA TYR A 312 5.68 -29.51 1.60
C TYR A 312 6.29 -29.62 0.18
N ASP A 313 5.81 -28.83 -0.78
CA ASP A 313 6.45 -28.69 -2.08
C ASP A 313 7.53 -27.60 -2.02
N LEU A 314 8.64 -27.96 -1.35
CA LEU A 314 9.72 -27.03 -1.00
C LEU A 314 10.41 -26.43 -2.23
N LYS A 315 10.50 -27.20 -3.33
CA LYS A 315 11.15 -26.73 -4.57
C LYS A 315 10.34 -25.62 -5.24
N THR A 316 9.03 -25.84 -5.39
CA THR A 316 8.15 -24.81 -5.99
C THR A 316 7.98 -23.62 -5.06
N SER A 317 7.95 -23.86 -3.74
CA SER A 317 7.97 -22.78 -2.74
C SER A 317 9.19 -21.88 -2.88
N TYR A 318 10.40 -22.48 -2.96
CA TYR A 318 11.64 -21.77 -3.19
C TYR A 318 11.59 -20.95 -4.48
N PHE A 319 11.15 -21.57 -5.59
CA PHE A 319 11.00 -20.89 -6.88
C PHE A 319 10.14 -19.62 -6.76
N TYR A 320 8.96 -19.72 -6.17
CA TYR A 320 8.07 -18.56 -6.05
C TYR A 320 8.60 -17.49 -5.10
N PHE A 321 9.28 -17.86 -4.01
CA PHE A 321 9.94 -16.85 -3.18
C PHE A 321 11.09 -16.13 -3.92
N CYS A 322 11.83 -16.82 -4.78
CA CYS A 322 12.81 -16.18 -5.66
C CYS A 322 12.15 -15.21 -6.65
N GLN A 323 10.99 -15.56 -7.24
CA GLN A 323 10.26 -14.65 -8.11
C GLN A 323 9.72 -13.44 -7.34
N ALA A 324 9.18 -13.64 -6.14
CA ALA A 324 8.77 -12.55 -5.26
C ALA A 324 9.96 -11.62 -4.94
N TYR A 325 11.15 -12.18 -4.72
CA TYR A 325 12.36 -11.39 -4.47
C TYR A 325 12.76 -10.50 -5.65
N LYS A 326 12.64 -11.00 -6.88
CA LYS A 326 12.90 -10.21 -8.10
C LYS A 326 11.92 -9.06 -8.31
N CYS A 327 10.73 -9.14 -7.71
CA CYS A 327 9.69 -8.10 -7.79
C CYS A 327 9.87 -6.99 -6.75
N ILE A 328 10.85 -7.11 -5.84
CA ILE A 328 11.07 -6.11 -4.80
C ILE A 328 11.60 -4.83 -5.45
N ASN A 329 10.92 -3.71 -5.19
CA ASN A 329 11.38 -2.38 -5.56
C ASN A 329 12.19 -1.75 -4.41
N ILE A 330 11.53 -0.93 -3.58
CA ILE A 330 12.13 -0.04 -2.59
C ILE A 330 11.78 -0.48 -1.16
N ASN A 331 10.71 -1.25 -0.94
CA ASN A 331 10.23 -1.56 0.41
C ASN A 331 11.20 -2.49 1.18
N PRO A 332 11.98 -1.96 2.15
CA PRO A 332 12.99 -2.75 2.83
C PRO A 332 12.35 -3.81 3.73
N ILE A 333 11.22 -3.50 4.37
CA ILE A 333 10.53 -4.42 5.28
C ILE A 333 10.02 -5.64 4.50
N GLN A 334 9.40 -5.43 3.34
CA GLN A 334 8.98 -6.55 2.46
C GLN A 334 10.17 -7.39 2.00
N LYS A 335 11.31 -6.75 1.69
CA LYS A 335 12.55 -7.46 1.37
C LYS A 335 12.99 -8.37 2.53
N GLY A 336 12.95 -7.86 3.76
CA GLY A 336 13.22 -8.67 4.96
C GLY A 336 12.26 -9.86 5.10
N GLN A 337 10.97 -9.69 4.77
CA GLN A 337 9.98 -10.77 4.84
C GLN A 337 10.28 -11.89 3.83
N ILE A 338 10.54 -11.53 2.57
CA ILE A 338 10.87 -12.52 1.52
C ILE A 338 12.18 -13.24 1.84
N LEU A 339 13.19 -12.52 2.33
CA LEU A 339 14.47 -13.12 2.75
C LEU A 339 14.30 -14.08 3.93
N ASN A 340 13.46 -13.75 4.91
CA ASN A 340 13.13 -14.67 6.01
C ASN A 340 12.44 -15.95 5.48
N ASN A 341 11.49 -15.81 4.55
CA ASN A 341 10.83 -16.95 3.91
C ASN A 341 11.82 -17.83 3.13
N LEU A 342 12.71 -17.21 2.33
CA LEU A 342 13.78 -17.90 1.62
C LEU A 342 14.71 -18.63 2.58
N SER A 343 15.10 -18.01 3.70
CA SER A 343 15.94 -18.64 4.72
C SER A 343 15.31 -19.92 5.25
N VAL A 344 14.03 -19.87 5.65
CA VAL A 344 13.30 -21.04 6.16
C VAL A 344 13.27 -22.17 5.14
N ILE A 345 12.91 -21.88 3.88
CA ILE A 345 12.86 -22.91 2.84
C ILE A 345 14.25 -23.48 2.53
N GLN A 346 15.30 -22.65 2.52
CA GLN A 346 16.67 -23.12 2.33
C GLN A 346 17.14 -24.03 3.46
N LYS A 347 16.74 -23.79 4.72
CA LYS A 347 17.00 -24.72 5.83
C LYS A 347 16.36 -26.09 5.57
N PHE A 348 15.08 -26.10 5.18
CA PHE A 348 14.39 -27.35 4.84
C PHE A 348 14.99 -28.08 3.64
N LEU A 349 15.63 -27.35 2.72
CA LEU A 349 16.38 -27.92 1.59
C LEU A 349 17.82 -28.34 1.95
N GLY A 350 18.27 -28.17 3.19
CA GLY A 350 19.63 -28.49 3.65
C GLY A 350 20.71 -27.46 3.24
N GLN A 351 20.31 -26.30 2.70
CA GLN A 351 21.22 -25.24 2.23
C GLN A 351 21.53 -24.25 3.36
N LEU A 352 22.16 -24.72 4.43
CA LEU A 352 22.36 -23.95 5.67
C LEU A 352 23.14 -22.64 5.47
N GLU A 353 24.16 -22.64 4.61
CA GLU A 353 24.95 -21.43 4.35
C GLU A 353 24.12 -20.32 3.69
N LEU A 354 23.34 -20.67 2.66
CA LEU A 354 22.47 -19.72 1.98
C LEU A 354 21.35 -19.23 2.91
N ALA A 355 20.79 -20.13 3.72
CA ALA A 355 19.79 -19.78 4.71
C ALA A 355 20.33 -18.77 5.73
N GLY A 356 21.56 -18.96 6.22
CA GLY A 356 22.25 -18.05 7.12
C GLY A 356 22.47 -16.67 6.50
N ARG A 357 22.89 -16.60 5.23
CA ARG A 357 23.02 -15.32 4.51
C ARG A 357 21.69 -14.57 4.41
N CYS A 358 20.61 -15.26 4.01
CA CYS A 358 19.28 -14.65 3.93
C CYS A 358 18.80 -14.13 5.29
N GLN A 359 19.01 -14.93 6.35
CA GLN A 359 18.65 -14.59 7.71
C GLN A 359 19.38 -13.33 8.21
N ASN A 360 20.70 -13.25 7.99
CA ASN A 360 21.52 -12.12 8.43
C ASN A 360 21.06 -10.81 7.77
N VAL A 361 20.81 -10.83 6.46
CA VAL A 361 20.32 -9.64 5.74
C VAL A 361 18.92 -9.25 6.21
N ALA A 362 18.02 -10.22 6.46
CA ALA A 362 16.70 -9.91 7.03
C ALA A 362 16.81 -9.30 8.43
N ASN A 363 17.76 -9.77 9.25
CA ASN A 363 18.02 -9.25 10.60
C ASN A 363 18.55 -7.82 10.57
N GLU A 364 19.50 -7.51 9.67
CA GLU A 364 20.01 -6.15 9.49
C GLU A 364 18.90 -5.17 9.06
N ILE A 365 18.05 -5.60 8.12
CA ILE A 365 16.91 -4.80 7.67
C ILE A 365 15.95 -4.54 8.85
N TYR A 366 15.51 -5.59 9.54
CA TYR A 366 14.57 -5.42 10.64
C TYR A 366 15.16 -4.63 11.81
N GLY A 367 16.44 -4.83 12.16
CA GLY A 367 17.11 -4.05 13.20
C GLY A 367 17.21 -2.55 12.85
N LYS A 368 17.24 -2.20 11.56
CA LYS A 368 17.25 -0.79 11.11
C LYS A 368 15.86 -0.15 11.11
N PHE A 369 14.81 -0.90 10.78
CA PHE A 369 13.48 -0.35 10.47
C PHE A 369 12.38 -0.70 11.46
N LEU A 370 12.57 -1.71 12.32
CA LEU A 370 11.55 -2.23 13.22
C LEU A 370 12.06 -2.27 14.65
N SER A 371 11.17 -2.09 15.63
CA SER A 371 11.50 -2.39 17.03
C SER A 371 11.65 -3.90 17.24
N GLU A 372 12.47 -4.32 18.21
CA GLU A 372 12.63 -5.75 18.57
C GLU A 372 11.31 -6.41 18.98
N ASN A 373 10.36 -5.61 19.47
CA ASN A 373 9.04 -6.08 19.84
C ASN A 373 8.09 -6.31 18.65
N HIS A 374 8.47 -5.86 17.45
CA HIS A 374 7.66 -5.99 16.25
C HIS A 374 7.50 -7.47 15.85
N TYR A 375 6.29 -7.88 15.47
CA TYR A 375 5.95 -9.28 15.22
C TYR A 375 6.81 -9.93 14.11
N LEU A 376 7.16 -9.17 13.06
CA LEU A 376 8.05 -9.67 12.00
C LEU A 376 9.45 -9.97 12.52
N PHE A 377 9.96 -9.13 13.43
CA PHE A 377 11.27 -9.33 14.03
C PHE A 377 11.21 -10.54 14.98
N LYS A 378 10.18 -10.63 15.84
CA LYS A 378 9.94 -11.82 16.66
C LYS A 378 9.86 -13.11 15.82
N ARG A 379 9.17 -13.07 14.68
CA ARG A 379 9.09 -14.22 13.77
C ARG A 379 10.43 -14.57 13.14
N LEU A 380 11.24 -13.59 12.74
CA LEU A 380 12.60 -13.81 12.26
C LEU A 380 13.45 -14.54 13.32
N VAL A 381 13.39 -14.08 14.57
CA VAL A 381 14.11 -14.70 15.71
C VAL A 381 13.63 -16.13 15.95
N LEU A 382 12.31 -16.38 15.93
CA LEU A 382 11.76 -17.73 16.04
C LEU A 382 12.28 -18.65 14.92
N ASN A 383 12.30 -18.16 13.68
CA ASN A 383 12.81 -18.91 12.54
C ASN A 383 14.32 -19.20 12.60
N SER A 384 15.11 -18.38 13.32
CA SER A 384 16.52 -18.71 13.58
C SER A 384 16.70 -19.86 14.58
N ILE A 385 15.84 -19.99 15.57
CA ILE A 385 15.99 -20.97 16.67
C ILE A 385 15.65 -22.41 16.24
N ILE A 386 14.90 -22.59 15.14
CA ILE A 386 14.52 -23.90 14.58
C ILE A 386 15.76 -24.80 14.28
N GLU A 387 16.96 -24.23 14.26
CA GLU A 387 18.25 -24.94 14.18
C GLU A 387 18.57 -25.89 15.36
N SER A 388 17.83 -25.86 16.47
CA SER A 388 18.21 -26.57 17.71
C SER A 388 17.48 -27.90 18.00
N GLN A 389 16.59 -28.38 17.12
CA GLN A 389 15.73 -29.55 17.39
C GLN A 389 15.72 -30.65 16.33
N GLN A 390 16.68 -30.65 15.40
CA GLN A 390 16.94 -31.78 14.50
C GLN A 390 18.39 -32.22 14.67
#